data_AF-A0A397YAF7-F1
#
_entry.id   AF-A0A397YAF7-F1
#
_cell.length_a   1.000
_cell.length_b   1.000
_cell.length_c   1.000
_cell.angle_alpha   90.00
_cell.angle_beta   90.00
_cell.angle_gamma   90.00
#
_symmetry.space_group_name_H-M   'P 1'
#
loop_
_entity.id
_entity.type
_entity.pdbx_description
1 polymer ?
#
loop_
_entity_poly.entity_id
_entity_poly.type
_entity_poly.pdbx_seq_one_letter_code
_entity_poly.pdbx_strand_id
1 'polypeptide(L)'
;MSKLMQNPVFHELKKQASFFIKEKIKTARLAVTDVTEEELLTEEVTGSALSLIDARSMAVITKASFEVDQFQRIVKILRQRMLMFDRREWRGMYNTLTTLNHLLINGPLSVFKEFQHEKEIIEDVITIEWIDEKGFECGLKVRNIAEEVLKLLEDETFCKDERERKRKQSFGRITGFGSSSFVIHSETLSETNKGRDSSFLSDHQTCENDCNVDDHPFVEKEHNNTAKLLVSSST
;
A
#
# COMPACT_ATOMS: atom_id res chain seq x y z
N MET A 1 -22.28 15.13 30.67
CA MET A 1 -21.01 15.80 31.04
C MET A 1 -20.05 14.73 31.56
N SER A 2 -19.29 14.10 30.66
CA SER A 2 -18.23 13.14 31.02
C SER A 2 -17.27 13.01 29.84
N LYS A 3 -16.48 14.07 29.60
CA LYS A 3 -15.18 13.90 28.94
C LYS A 3 -14.32 13.08 29.90
N LEU A 4 -14.40 11.76 29.81
CA LEU A 4 -13.38 10.88 30.35
C LEU A 4 -12.07 11.35 29.73
N MET A 5 -11.24 11.97 30.56
CA MET A 5 -9.90 12.42 30.21
C MET A 5 -9.20 11.25 29.55
N GLN A 6 -9.00 11.31 28.24
CA GLN A 6 -8.14 10.38 27.54
C GLN A 6 -6.74 10.62 28.08
N ASN A 7 -6.32 9.81 29.04
CA ASN A 7 -5.00 9.92 29.64
C ASN A 7 -3.98 9.44 28.58
N PRO A 8 -3.10 10.32 28.07
CA PRO A 8 -2.16 9.97 27.00
C PRO A 8 -1.28 8.77 27.36
N VAL A 9 -0.95 8.59 28.65
CA VAL A 9 -0.19 7.44 29.15
C VAL A 9 -0.95 6.12 28.95
N PHE A 10 -2.26 6.12 29.18
CA PHE A 10 -3.09 4.93 29.02
C PHE A 10 -3.31 4.59 27.54
N HIS A 11 -3.37 5.60 26.67
CA HIS A 11 -3.44 5.41 25.23
C HIS A 11 -2.16 4.75 24.70
N GLU A 12 -0.98 5.20 25.15
CA GLU A 12 0.30 4.62 24.76
C GLU A 12 0.45 3.18 25.27
N LEU A 13 0.08 2.92 26.54
CA LEU A 13 0.08 1.56 27.09
C LEU A 13 -0.85 0.62 26.29
N LYS A 14 -2.04 1.09 25.90
CA LYS A 14 -2.95 0.33 25.04
C LYS A 14 -2.34 0.04 23.67
N LYS A 15 -1.70 1.03 23.05
CA LYS A 15 -1.04 0.88 21.76
C LYS A 15 0.06 -0.17 21.83
N GLN A 16 0.98 -0.04 22.80
CA GLN A 16 2.08 -0.97 23.02
C GLN A 16 1.59 -2.39 23.33
N ALA A 17 0.61 -2.54 24.23
CA ALA A 17 0.03 -3.84 24.55
C ALA A 17 -0.67 -4.46 23.33
N SER A 18 -1.40 -3.66 22.54
CA SER A 18 -2.09 -4.14 21.34
C SER A 18 -1.10 -4.63 20.28
N PHE A 19 0.00 -3.91 20.08
CA PHE A 19 1.05 -4.31 19.14
C PHE A 19 1.71 -5.63 19.59
N PHE A 20 2.09 -5.72 20.87
CA PHE A 20 2.70 -6.92 21.42
C PHE A 20 1.79 -8.15 21.30
N ILE A 21 0.51 -8.01 21.68
CA ILE A 21 -0.46 -9.12 21.57
C ILE A 21 -0.64 -9.53 20.10
N LYS A 22 -0.79 -8.56 19.19
CA LYS A 22 -0.87 -8.84 17.75
C LYS A 22 0.36 -9.59 17.26
N GLU A 23 1.57 -9.18 17.65
CA GLU A 23 2.81 -9.84 17.29
C GLU A 23 2.85 -11.29 17.79
N LYS A 24 2.49 -11.54 19.06
CA LYS A 24 2.45 -12.90 19.61
C LYS A 24 1.41 -13.79 18.96
N ILE A 25 0.25 -13.25 18.60
CA ILE A 25 -0.76 -13.98 17.83
C ILE A 25 -0.23 -14.34 16.43
N LYS A 26 0.46 -13.41 15.75
CA LYS A 26 1.08 -13.69 14.44
C LYS A 26 2.13 -14.79 14.56
N THR A 27 3.05 -14.71 15.53
CA THR A 27 4.06 -15.75 15.77
C THR A 27 3.43 -17.11 16.07
N ALA A 28 2.37 -17.14 16.89
CA ALA A 28 1.66 -18.37 17.21
C ALA A 28 0.98 -18.96 15.96
N ARG A 29 0.32 -18.13 15.13
CA ARG A 29 -0.28 -18.60 13.86
C ARG A 29 0.77 -19.20 12.93
N LEU A 30 1.90 -18.54 12.73
CA LEU A 30 3.00 -19.07 11.91
C LEU A 30 3.57 -20.39 12.45
N ALA A 31 3.63 -20.56 13.77
CA ALA A 31 4.20 -21.76 14.38
C ALA A 31 3.23 -22.95 14.44
N VAL A 32 1.92 -22.69 14.53
CA VAL A 32 0.90 -23.72 14.82
C VAL A 32 0.08 -24.07 13.57
N THR A 33 -0.06 -23.15 12.62
CA THR A 33 -0.86 -23.32 11.40
C THR A 33 0.03 -23.33 10.16
N ASP A 34 -0.47 -23.82 9.03
CA ASP A 34 0.23 -23.83 7.74
C ASP A 34 0.16 -22.48 7.02
N VAL A 35 -0.07 -21.40 7.76
CA VAL A 35 -0.17 -20.05 7.23
C VAL A 35 1.23 -19.52 6.94
N THR A 36 1.41 -18.89 5.79
CA THR A 36 2.69 -18.30 5.38
C THR A 36 2.82 -16.84 5.83
N GLU A 37 4.04 -16.31 5.86
CA GLU A 37 4.27 -14.91 6.21
C GLU A 37 3.60 -13.96 5.22
N GLU A 38 3.61 -14.32 3.93
CA GLU A 38 3.01 -13.55 2.84
C GLU A 38 1.49 -13.56 2.90
N GLU A 39 0.89 -14.68 3.33
CA GLU A 39 -0.55 -14.80 3.59
C GLU A 39 -0.95 -13.88 4.74
N LEU A 40 -0.26 -13.93 5.88
CA LEU A 40 -0.53 -13.02 7.02
C LEU A 40 -0.34 -11.55 6.64
N LEU A 41 0.69 -11.25 5.85
CA LEU A 41 0.95 -9.90 5.38
C LEU A 41 -0.20 -9.40 4.50
N THR A 42 -0.71 -10.25 3.62
CA THR A 42 -1.87 -9.93 2.77
C THR A 42 -3.12 -9.73 3.61
N GLU A 43 -3.37 -10.58 4.61
CA GLU A 43 -4.48 -10.40 5.57
C GLU A 43 -4.38 -9.08 6.33
N GLU A 44 -3.16 -8.68 6.73
CA GLU A 44 -2.89 -7.43 7.44
C GLU A 44 -3.14 -6.24 6.55
N VAL A 45 -2.50 -6.16 5.37
CA VAL A 45 -2.63 -5.04 4.43
C VAL A 45 -4.10 -4.83 4.04
N THR A 46 -4.85 -5.90 3.83
CA THR A 46 -6.27 -5.87 3.44
C THR A 46 -7.24 -5.74 4.63
N GLY A 47 -6.74 -5.77 5.87
CA GLY A 47 -7.54 -5.62 7.09
C GLY A 47 -7.95 -4.17 7.40
N SER A 48 -8.91 -4.00 8.32
CA SER A 48 -9.47 -2.69 8.65
C SER A 48 -8.85 -1.98 9.86
N ALA A 49 -9.05 -0.65 9.84
CA ALA A 49 -8.79 0.37 10.86
C ALA A 49 -7.33 0.83 11.08
N LEU A 50 -6.31 -0.03 10.97
CA LEU A 50 -4.91 0.35 11.24
C LEU A 50 -3.90 -0.07 10.15
N SER A 51 -4.37 -0.75 9.11
CA SER A 51 -3.54 -1.30 8.07
C SER A 51 -3.15 -0.23 7.06
N LEU A 52 -1.86 0.12 7.06
CA LEU A 52 -1.29 1.05 6.09
C LEU A 52 -0.73 0.24 4.92
N ILE A 53 -1.15 0.58 3.71
CA ILE A 53 -0.55 0.01 2.50
C ILE A 53 0.80 0.70 2.30
N ASP A 54 1.88 0.02 2.67
CA ASP A 54 3.24 0.50 2.46
C ASP A 54 3.87 -0.18 1.23
N ALA A 55 4.79 0.55 0.58
CA ALA A 55 5.44 0.07 -0.63
C ALA A 55 6.24 -1.23 -0.41
N ARG A 56 6.76 -1.46 0.81
CA ARG A 56 7.50 -2.68 1.14
C ARG A 56 6.56 -3.88 1.19
N SER A 57 5.42 -3.80 1.87
CA SER A 57 4.47 -4.93 1.90
C SER A 57 3.92 -5.24 0.51
N MET A 58 3.62 -4.21 -0.28
CA MET A 58 3.20 -4.40 -1.67
C MET A 58 4.25 -5.11 -2.52
N ALA A 59 5.54 -4.80 -2.33
CA ALA A 59 6.63 -5.49 -3.03
C ALA A 59 6.74 -6.97 -2.61
N VAL A 60 6.57 -7.28 -1.32
CA VAL A 60 6.57 -8.67 -0.82
C VAL A 60 5.39 -9.44 -1.38
N ILE A 61 4.16 -8.90 -1.31
CA ILE A 61 2.94 -9.53 -1.84
C ILE A 61 3.08 -9.75 -3.35
N THR A 62 3.54 -8.75 -4.10
CA THR A 62 3.77 -8.88 -5.54
C THR A 62 4.79 -9.96 -5.87
N LYS A 63 5.91 -10.02 -5.15
CA LYS A 63 6.91 -11.07 -5.35
C LYS A 63 6.32 -12.45 -5.07
N ALA A 64 5.59 -12.59 -3.97
CA ALA A 64 4.93 -13.83 -3.57
C ALA A 64 3.88 -14.29 -4.59
N SER A 65 3.18 -13.35 -5.24
CA SER A 65 2.15 -13.67 -6.23
C SER A 65 2.66 -14.43 -7.46
N PHE A 66 3.97 -14.47 -7.71
CA PHE A 66 4.53 -15.29 -8.80
C PHE A 66 4.68 -16.77 -8.45
N GLU A 67 4.61 -17.13 -7.16
CA GLU A 67 4.61 -18.52 -6.70
C GLU A 67 3.17 -19.05 -6.67
N VAL A 68 2.95 -20.24 -7.27
CA VAL A 68 1.59 -20.78 -7.51
C VAL A 68 0.78 -20.94 -6.22
N ASP A 69 1.38 -21.52 -5.18
CA ASP A 69 0.70 -21.76 -3.91
C ASP A 69 0.35 -20.45 -3.17
N GLN A 70 1.29 -19.50 -3.16
CA GLN A 70 1.09 -18.19 -2.53
C GLN A 70 0.07 -17.36 -3.30
N PHE A 71 0.09 -17.44 -4.63
CA PHE A 71 -0.89 -16.78 -5.48
C PHE A 71 -2.32 -17.20 -5.13
N GLN A 72 -2.58 -18.50 -5.00
CA GLN A 72 -3.90 -19.01 -4.62
C GLN A 72 -4.33 -18.54 -3.22
N ARG A 73 -3.40 -18.47 -2.25
CA ARG A 73 -3.67 -17.93 -0.90
C ARG A 73 -4.01 -16.43 -0.95
N ILE A 74 -3.25 -15.64 -1.70
CA ILE A 74 -3.48 -14.19 -1.90
C ILE A 74 -4.85 -13.96 -2.56
N VAL A 75 -5.16 -14.68 -3.64
CA VAL A 75 -6.46 -14.59 -4.34
C VAL A 75 -7.60 -14.91 -3.39
N LYS A 76 -7.49 -15.97 -2.59
CA LYS A 76 -8.50 -16.35 -1.60
C LYS A 76 -8.76 -15.24 -0.59
N ILE A 77 -7.70 -14.61 -0.05
CA ILE A 77 -7.85 -13.50 0.91
C ILE A 77 -8.59 -12.33 0.27
N LEU A 78 -8.14 -11.87 -0.91
CA LEU A 78 -8.74 -10.73 -1.60
C LEU A 78 -10.22 -10.99 -1.91
N ARG A 79 -10.55 -12.17 -2.45
CA ARG A 79 -11.93 -12.59 -2.72
C ARG A 79 -12.79 -12.62 -1.46
N GLN A 80 -12.28 -13.21 -0.38
CA GLN A 80 -13.02 -13.27 0.88
C GLN A 80 -13.31 -11.86 1.42
N ARG A 81 -12.33 -10.94 1.33
CA ARG A 81 -12.50 -9.54 1.74
C ARG A 81 -13.55 -8.82 0.89
N MET A 82 -13.55 -9.05 -0.43
CA MET A 82 -14.54 -8.49 -1.35
C MET A 82 -15.94 -9.09 -1.17
N LEU A 83 -16.09 -10.28 -0.59
CA LEU A 83 -17.38 -10.90 -0.32
C LEU A 83 -17.96 -10.54 1.05
N MET A 84 -17.12 -10.35 2.05
CA MET A 84 -17.54 -10.15 3.45
C MET A 84 -17.69 -8.69 3.86
N PHE A 85 -17.64 -7.74 2.93
CA PHE A 85 -17.57 -6.32 3.28
C PHE A 85 -18.88 -5.78 3.86
N ASP A 86 -18.74 -4.92 4.87
CA ASP A 86 -19.80 -4.03 5.36
C ASP A 86 -19.59 -2.63 4.76
N ARG A 87 -20.68 -1.90 4.51
CA ARG A 87 -20.65 -0.50 4.02
C ARG A 87 -19.87 0.42 4.98
N ARG A 88 -19.80 0.04 6.26
CA ARG A 88 -19.04 0.76 7.30
C ARG A 88 -17.53 0.52 7.20
N GLU A 89 -17.09 -0.57 6.56
CA GLU A 89 -15.69 -0.99 6.47
C GLU A 89 -15.01 -0.51 5.17
N TRP A 90 -15.24 0.76 4.79
CA TRP A 90 -14.73 1.33 3.54
C TRP A 90 -13.20 1.22 3.40
N ARG A 91 -12.46 1.27 4.50
CA ARG A 91 -10.99 1.15 4.53
C ARG A 91 -10.52 -0.25 4.09
N GLY A 92 -11.22 -1.30 4.53
CA GLY A 92 -10.90 -2.67 4.14
C GLY A 92 -11.12 -2.88 2.65
N MET A 93 -12.24 -2.39 2.11
CA MET A 93 -12.52 -2.43 0.67
C MET A 93 -11.50 -1.62 -0.13
N TYR A 94 -11.21 -0.38 0.28
CA TYR A 94 -10.18 0.46 -0.34
C TYR A 94 -8.82 -0.25 -0.39
N ASN A 95 -8.37 -0.81 0.73
CA ASN A 95 -7.09 -1.50 0.80
C ASN A 95 -7.08 -2.74 -0.11
N THR A 96 -8.15 -3.52 -0.09
CA THR A 96 -8.30 -4.74 -0.92
C THR A 96 -8.24 -4.40 -2.41
N LEU A 97 -9.01 -3.40 -2.85
CA LEU A 97 -9.01 -2.95 -4.25
C LEU A 97 -7.68 -2.32 -4.66
N THR A 98 -7.03 -1.59 -3.75
CA THR A 98 -5.69 -1.03 -4.01
C THR A 98 -4.65 -2.13 -4.19
N THR A 99 -4.72 -3.19 -3.37
CA THR A 99 -3.86 -4.36 -3.53
C THR A 99 -4.13 -5.08 -4.85
N LEU A 100 -5.40 -5.28 -5.22
CA LEU A 100 -5.77 -5.87 -6.50
C LEU A 100 -5.29 -5.05 -7.70
N ASN A 101 -5.50 -3.73 -7.70
CA ASN A 101 -5.01 -2.81 -8.73
C ASN A 101 -3.50 -2.95 -8.93
N HIS A 102 -2.75 -2.97 -7.83
CA HIS A 102 -1.30 -3.13 -7.89
C HIS A 102 -0.88 -4.48 -8.47
N LEU A 103 -1.56 -5.57 -8.12
CA LEU A 103 -1.28 -6.91 -8.66
C LEU A 103 -1.64 -7.03 -10.13
N LEU A 104 -2.73 -6.39 -10.59
CA LEU A 104 -3.08 -6.30 -12.00
C LEU A 104 -1.99 -5.57 -12.82
N ILE A 105 -1.30 -4.60 -12.22
CA ILE A 105 -0.26 -3.82 -12.89
C ILE A 105 1.14 -4.46 -12.77
N ASN A 106 1.48 -5.08 -11.63
CA ASN A 106 2.85 -5.52 -11.34
C ASN A 106 3.00 -7.03 -11.14
N GLY A 107 1.91 -7.75 -10.86
CA GLY A 107 1.89 -9.19 -10.60
C GLY A 107 1.78 -10.05 -11.87
N PRO A 108 1.53 -11.35 -11.73
CA PRO A 108 1.44 -12.28 -12.85
C PRO A 108 0.21 -12.04 -13.72
N LEU A 109 0.30 -12.43 -15.01
CA LEU A 109 -0.81 -12.28 -15.96
C LEU A 109 -2.09 -13.00 -15.51
N SER A 110 -1.94 -14.09 -14.76
CA SER A 110 -3.03 -14.89 -14.20
C SER A 110 -4.00 -14.09 -13.33
N VAL A 111 -3.55 -13.00 -12.68
CA VAL A 111 -4.44 -12.13 -11.87
C VAL A 111 -5.65 -11.67 -12.67
N PHE A 112 -5.46 -11.28 -13.93
CA PHE A 112 -6.57 -10.81 -14.77
C PHE A 112 -7.66 -11.88 -14.94
N LYS A 113 -7.27 -13.15 -15.08
CA LYS A 113 -8.20 -14.26 -15.31
C LYS A 113 -8.89 -14.69 -14.01
N GLU A 114 -8.16 -14.72 -12.90
CA GLU A 114 -8.70 -15.14 -11.59
C GLU A 114 -9.79 -14.21 -11.06
N PHE A 115 -9.71 -12.91 -11.40
CA PHE A 115 -10.62 -11.88 -10.88
C PHE A 115 -11.78 -11.51 -11.82
N GLN A 116 -12.05 -12.30 -12.86
CA GLN A 116 -13.12 -12.00 -13.81
C GLN A 116 -14.53 -12.12 -13.19
N HIS A 117 -14.70 -12.99 -12.19
CA HIS A 117 -15.99 -13.21 -11.54
C HIS A 117 -16.34 -12.11 -10.52
N GLU A 118 -15.33 -11.38 -10.06
CA GLU A 118 -15.44 -10.33 -9.07
C GLU A 118 -15.82 -8.98 -9.68
N LYS A 119 -15.92 -8.88 -11.02
CA LYS A 119 -16.38 -7.67 -11.72
C LYS A 119 -17.73 -7.18 -11.20
N GLU A 120 -18.69 -8.09 -11.04
CA GLU A 120 -20.03 -7.76 -10.54
C GLU A 120 -19.96 -7.14 -9.13
N ILE A 121 -19.11 -7.68 -8.26
CA ILE A 121 -18.90 -7.13 -6.92
C ILE A 121 -18.25 -5.74 -6.98
N ILE A 122 -17.30 -5.52 -7.90
CA ILE A 122 -16.64 -4.23 -8.08
C ILE A 122 -17.62 -3.18 -8.61
N GLU A 123 -18.50 -3.55 -9.55
CA GLU A 123 -19.58 -2.70 -10.04
C GLU A 123 -20.52 -2.28 -8.89
N ASP A 124 -20.90 -3.21 -8.01
CA ASP A 124 -21.69 -2.91 -6.82
C ASP A 124 -20.96 -1.91 -5.90
N VAL A 125 -19.66 -2.10 -5.67
CA VAL A 125 -18.84 -1.20 -4.84
C VAL A 125 -18.83 0.24 -5.36
N ILE A 126 -18.90 0.44 -6.68
CA ILE A 126 -18.97 1.77 -7.30
C ILE A 126 -20.31 2.45 -7.00
N THR A 127 -21.41 1.70 -7.01
CA THR A 127 -22.76 2.25 -6.82
C THR A 127 -23.12 2.51 -5.36
N ILE A 128 -22.48 1.82 -4.42
CA ILE A 128 -22.77 1.91 -3.00
C ILE A 128 -22.27 3.24 -2.40
N GLU A 129 -23.10 3.84 -1.53
CA GLU A 129 -22.69 4.95 -0.66
C GLU A 129 -21.85 4.44 0.51
N TRP A 130 -20.65 4.99 0.66
CA TRP A 130 -19.74 4.65 1.76
C TRP A 130 -19.77 5.74 2.82
N ILE A 131 -20.46 5.47 3.92
CA ILE A 131 -20.63 6.40 5.03
C ILE A 131 -19.85 5.89 6.23
N ASP A 132 -18.93 6.70 6.76
CA ASP A 132 -18.18 6.38 7.97
C ASP A 132 -19.08 6.46 9.22
N GLU A 133 -18.64 5.92 10.34
CA GLU A 133 -19.37 5.94 11.63
C GLU A 133 -19.72 7.37 12.10
N LYS A 134 -18.98 8.37 11.59
CA LYS A 134 -19.18 9.80 11.85
C LYS A 134 -20.14 10.49 10.87
N GLY A 135 -20.71 9.76 9.91
CA GLY A 135 -21.64 10.29 8.92
C GLY A 135 -20.99 10.99 7.71
N PHE A 136 -19.67 10.86 7.54
CA PHE A 136 -18.97 11.45 6.39
C PHE A 136 -18.95 10.48 5.21
N GLU A 137 -19.23 10.99 4.01
CA GLU A 137 -19.08 10.25 2.77
C GLU A 137 -17.58 10.02 2.50
N CYS A 138 -17.11 8.80 2.72
CA CYS A 138 -15.72 8.39 2.50
C CYS A 138 -15.54 7.63 1.18
N GLY A 139 -16.61 7.53 0.39
CA GLY A 139 -16.70 6.64 -0.77
C GLY A 139 -15.96 7.08 -2.00
N LEU A 140 -15.60 8.36 -2.14
CA LEU A 140 -14.94 8.85 -3.35
C LEU A 140 -13.63 8.08 -3.61
N LYS A 141 -12.82 7.84 -2.58
CA LYS A 141 -11.57 7.07 -2.72
C LYS A 141 -11.81 5.61 -3.13
N VAL A 142 -12.85 4.99 -2.57
CA VAL A 142 -13.23 3.60 -2.88
C VAL A 142 -13.75 3.50 -4.31
N ARG A 143 -14.59 4.43 -4.73
CA ARG A 143 -15.15 4.49 -6.10
C ARG A 143 -14.05 4.70 -7.13
N ASN A 144 -13.15 5.67 -6.92
CA ASN A 144 -12.05 5.92 -7.85
C ASN A 144 -11.18 4.67 -8.05
N ILE A 145 -10.79 3.97 -6.97
CA ILE A 145 -9.98 2.76 -7.10
C ILE A 145 -10.78 1.59 -7.72
N ALA A 146 -12.07 1.48 -7.40
CA ALA A 146 -12.94 0.46 -7.99
C ALA A 146 -13.11 0.65 -9.51
N GLU A 147 -13.33 1.89 -9.96
CA GLU A 147 -13.39 2.25 -11.38
C GLU A 147 -12.06 1.95 -12.10
N GLU A 148 -10.92 2.27 -11.49
CA GLU A 148 -9.61 1.91 -12.05
C GLU A 148 -9.44 0.38 -12.21
N VAL A 149 -9.80 -0.39 -11.17
CA VAL A 149 -9.72 -1.85 -11.21
C VAL A 149 -10.69 -2.42 -12.26
N LEU A 150 -11.93 -1.92 -12.31
CA LEU A 150 -12.93 -2.38 -13.26
C LEU A 150 -12.44 -2.17 -14.71
N LYS A 151 -11.92 -0.98 -15.00
CA LYS A 151 -11.34 -0.65 -16.31
C LYS A 151 -10.19 -1.58 -16.70
N LEU A 152 -9.33 -1.96 -15.75
CA LEU A 152 -8.26 -2.93 -15.99
C LEU A 152 -8.78 -4.34 -16.24
N LEU A 153 -9.91 -4.72 -15.65
CA LEU A 153 -10.49 -6.05 -15.81
C LEU A 153 -11.37 -6.15 -17.07
N GLU A 154 -11.96 -5.04 -17.54
CA GLU A 154 -12.78 -4.97 -18.76
C GLU A 154 -12.01 -5.37 -20.02
N ASP A 155 -10.80 -4.83 -20.20
CA ASP A 155 -10.01 -5.03 -21.41
C ASP A 155 -8.60 -5.58 -21.09
N GLU A 156 -8.36 -6.82 -21.53
CA GLU A 156 -7.07 -7.49 -21.36
C GLU A 156 -5.94 -6.76 -22.10
N THR A 157 -6.23 -6.12 -23.24
CA THR A 157 -5.23 -5.36 -24.00
C THR A 157 -4.84 -4.09 -23.28
N PHE A 158 -5.81 -3.32 -22.77
CA PHE A 158 -5.57 -2.17 -21.92
C PHE A 158 -4.74 -2.54 -20.67
N CYS A 159 -5.06 -3.65 -20.01
CA CYS A 159 -4.27 -4.16 -18.88
C CYS A 159 -2.81 -4.44 -19.27
N LYS A 160 -2.57 -5.09 -20.42
CA LYS A 160 -1.22 -5.39 -20.92
C LYS A 160 -0.44 -4.12 -21.25
N ASP A 161 -1.09 -3.12 -21.83
CA ASP A 161 -0.48 -1.83 -22.17
C ASP A 161 -0.07 -1.06 -20.91
N GLU A 162 -0.93 -1.02 -19.89
CA GLU A 162 -0.62 -0.38 -18.60
C GLU A 162 0.57 -1.07 -17.90
N ARG A 163 0.61 -2.41 -17.93
CA ARG A 163 1.77 -3.19 -17.47
C ARG A 163 3.04 -2.84 -18.22
N GLU A 164 2.97 -2.71 -19.54
CA GLU A 164 4.13 -2.36 -20.36
C GLU A 164 4.62 -0.94 -20.09
N ARG A 165 3.70 0.02 -19.99
CA ARG A 165 3.99 1.41 -19.63
C ARG A 165 4.70 1.50 -18.29
N LYS A 166 4.24 0.76 -17.28
CA LYS A 166 4.88 0.73 -15.95
C LYS A 166 6.25 0.08 -15.98
N ARG A 167 6.45 -1.02 -16.73
CA ARG A 167 7.78 -1.60 -16.95
C ARG A 167 8.72 -0.58 -17.59
N LYS A 168 8.30 0.09 -18.67
CA LYS A 168 9.10 1.12 -19.36
C LYS A 168 9.54 2.24 -18.41
N GLN A 169 8.65 2.69 -17.52
CA GLN A 169 8.96 3.71 -16.50
C GLN A 169 9.98 3.21 -15.46
N SER A 170 9.87 1.97 -15.01
CA SER A 170 10.81 1.37 -14.06
C SER A 170 12.20 1.14 -14.68
N PHE A 171 12.25 0.66 -15.93
CA PHE A 171 13.52 0.45 -16.63
C PHE A 171 14.20 1.76 -17.05
N GLY A 172 13.42 2.75 -17.52
CA GLY A 172 13.95 4.08 -17.89
C GLY A 172 14.49 4.89 -16.71
N ARG A 173 14.13 4.53 -15.47
CA ARG A 173 14.64 5.17 -14.25
C ARG A 173 15.94 4.54 -13.72
N ILE A 174 16.28 3.32 -14.15
CA ILE A 174 17.46 2.56 -13.66
C ILE A 174 18.66 2.66 -14.61
N THR A 175 18.50 3.24 -15.80
CA THR A 175 19.62 3.62 -16.68
C THR A 175 20.15 5.00 -16.32
N GLY A 176 21.03 5.11 -15.31
CA GLY A 176 21.63 6.41 -15.00
C GLY A 176 22.46 6.54 -13.71
N PHE A 177 23.21 5.53 -13.28
CA PHE A 177 24.38 5.78 -12.42
C PHE A 177 25.63 5.78 -13.30
N GLY A 178 26.00 6.96 -13.79
CA GLY A 178 27.24 7.21 -14.53
C GLY A 178 27.12 7.14 -16.06
N SER A 179 26.76 8.26 -16.71
CA SER A 179 27.61 8.82 -17.77
C SER A 179 27.16 10.24 -18.13
N SER A 180 28.14 11.13 -18.15
CA SER A 180 28.05 12.51 -18.59
C SER A 180 27.62 12.60 -20.06
N SER A 181 26.56 13.35 -20.36
CA SER A 181 26.55 14.43 -21.36
C SER A 181 25.13 14.94 -21.55
N PHE A 182 24.93 16.15 -21.04
CA PHE A 182 23.84 17.06 -21.37
C PHE A 182 23.94 17.38 -22.86
N VAL A 183 23.07 16.80 -23.67
CA VAL A 183 22.85 17.26 -25.04
C VAL A 183 21.72 18.27 -25.01
N ILE A 184 22.09 19.53 -24.79
CA ILE A 184 21.26 20.68 -25.13
C ILE A 184 21.28 20.76 -26.67
N HIS A 185 20.19 20.40 -27.33
CA HIS A 185 19.99 20.79 -28.73
C HIS A 185 19.61 22.26 -28.77
N SER A 186 20.64 23.08 -28.95
CA SER A 186 20.58 24.47 -29.33
C SER A 186 20.27 24.55 -30.83
N GLU A 187 19.08 24.98 -31.19
CA GLU A 187 18.82 25.61 -32.49
C GLU A 187 18.41 27.07 -32.27
N THR A 188 19.41 27.93 -32.47
CA THR A 188 19.35 29.39 -32.68
C THR A 188 19.28 29.57 -34.21
N LEU A 189 18.51 30.42 -34.90
CA LEU A 189 17.98 31.77 -34.73
C LEU A 189 16.74 31.89 -35.67
N SER A 190 15.71 32.70 -35.41
CA SER A 190 15.75 34.13 -35.73
C SER A 190 14.48 34.86 -35.28
N GLU A 191 14.74 36.03 -34.72
CA GLU A 191 13.94 37.22 -34.39
C GLU A 191 12.53 37.38 -34.99
N THR A 192 11.54 37.79 -34.18
CA THR A 192 11.15 39.22 -34.02
C THR A 192 9.92 39.41 -33.10
N ASN A 193 10.09 40.29 -32.10
CA ASN A 193 9.15 41.24 -31.47
C ASN A 193 7.62 40.99 -31.47
N LYS A 194 7.05 40.90 -30.26
CA LYS A 194 6.17 41.93 -29.61
C LYS A 194 5.46 41.31 -28.41
N GLY A 195 5.43 42.06 -27.30
CA GLY A 195 4.86 41.60 -26.04
C GLY A 195 3.33 41.61 -25.99
N ARG A 196 2.80 41.06 -24.90
CA ARG A 196 1.70 41.59 -24.08
C ARG A 196 1.31 40.60 -22.99
N ASP A 197 0.96 41.21 -21.86
CA ASP A 197 0.26 40.72 -20.67
C ASP A 197 -0.77 39.59 -20.91
N SER A 198 -0.89 38.67 -19.96
CA SER A 198 -2.01 38.70 -19.00
C SER A 198 -2.10 37.40 -18.17
N SER A 199 -2.39 37.64 -16.91
CA SER A 199 -2.83 36.73 -15.86
C SER A 199 -3.93 35.76 -16.27
N PHE A 200 -3.76 34.48 -15.94
CA PHE A 200 -4.88 33.62 -15.56
C PHE A 200 -4.53 32.84 -14.30
N LEU A 201 -5.16 33.29 -13.22
CA LEU A 201 -5.38 32.56 -11.98
C LEU A 201 -6.22 31.31 -12.29
N SER A 202 -5.87 30.19 -11.69
CA SER A 202 -6.81 29.12 -11.38
C SER A 202 -6.39 28.52 -10.06
N ASP A 203 -7.19 28.85 -9.05
CA ASP A 203 -7.14 28.34 -7.69
C ASP A 203 -7.20 26.81 -7.69
N HIS A 204 -6.12 26.17 -7.23
CA HIS A 204 -6.15 24.77 -6.84
C HIS A 204 -6.13 24.72 -5.32
N GLN A 205 -7.31 24.56 -4.72
CA GLN A 205 -7.46 24.33 -3.29
C GLN A 205 -7.05 22.89 -2.98
N THR A 206 -5.76 22.70 -2.71
CA THR A 206 -5.23 21.46 -2.14
C THR A 206 -5.63 21.38 -0.67
N CYS A 207 -6.27 20.27 -0.30
CA CYS A 207 -6.44 19.89 1.10
C CYS A 207 -5.14 19.27 1.60
N GLU A 208 -4.12 20.12 1.80
CA GLU A 208 -2.97 19.79 2.63
C GLU A 208 -3.42 19.92 4.09
N ASN A 209 -3.56 18.78 4.76
CA ASN A 209 -3.55 18.74 6.21
C ASN A 209 -2.30 17.98 6.63
N ASP A 210 -1.47 18.71 7.37
CA ASP A 210 -0.18 18.37 7.94
C ASP A 210 -0.14 16.98 8.60
N CYS A 211 0.71 16.10 8.08
CA CYS A 211 1.32 15.07 8.88
C CYS A 211 2.54 15.70 9.58
N ASN A 212 2.35 16.12 10.83
CA ASN A 212 3.44 16.48 11.72
C ASN A 212 4.46 15.33 11.75
N VAL A 213 5.65 15.65 11.26
CA VAL A 213 6.86 14.87 11.41
C VAL A 213 7.37 15.17 12.81
N ASP A 214 7.15 14.26 13.75
CA ASP A 214 7.81 14.29 15.06
C ASP A 214 8.68 13.03 15.22
N ASP A 215 9.97 13.29 15.07
CA ASP A 215 11.13 12.72 15.76
C ASP A 215 11.24 11.20 15.96
N HIS A 216 12.13 10.61 15.16
CA HIS A 216 12.83 9.37 15.48
C HIS A 216 13.93 9.63 16.51
N PRO A 217 13.95 8.97 17.68
CA PRO A 217 15.18 8.74 18.40
C PRO A 217 15.88 7.51 17.80
N PHE A 218 16.93 7.80 17.06
CA PHE A 218 18.01 6.89 16.70
C PHE A 218 18.58 6.24 17.97
N VAL A 219 18.48 4.91 18.09
CA VAL A 219 19.20 4.14 19.11
C VAL A 219 20.27 3.30 18.41
N GLU A 220 21.50 3.77 18.51
CA GLU A 220 22.73 3.01 18.29
C GLU A 220 22.73 1.77 19.20
N LYS A 221 22.89 0.58 18.62
CA LYS A 221 23.32 -0.60 19.36
C LYS A 221 24.84 -0.67 19.32
N GLU A 222 25.47 -0.15 20.37
CA GLU A 222 26.83 -0.54 20.74
C GLU A 222 26.87 -2.05 20.97
N HIS A 223 27.65 -2.76 20.16
CA HIS A 223 28.20 -4.06 20.54
C HIS A 223 29.61 -3.79 21.05
N ASN A 224 29.83 -3.91 22.36
CA ASN A 224 31.13 -4.30 22.87
C ASN A 224 31.05 -4.90 24.27
N ASN A 225 31.81 -6.00 24.40
CA ASN A 225 32.45 -6.53 25.60
C ASN A 225 31.59 -7.30 26.61
N THR A 226 31.61 -8.63 26.46
CA THR A 226 31.72 -9.50 27.62
C THR A 226 32.68 -10.65 27.31
N ALA A 227 33.95 -10.46 27.68
CA ALA A 227 34.90 -11.54 27.88
C ALA A 227 35.62 -11.30 29.20
N LYS A 228 35.95 -12.40 29.89
CA LYS A 228 36.79 -12.57 31.10
C LYS A 228 36.06 -12.37 32.45
N LEU A 229 36.15 -13.22 33.48
CA LEU A 229 37.01 -14.35 33.91
C LEU A 229 36.21 -15.13 35.00
N LEU A 230 36.41 -16.42 35.35
CA LEU A 230 37.55 -17.15 35.95
C LEU A 230 37.19 -18.67 35.85
N VAL A 231 37.97 -19.65 35.36
CA VAL A 231 39.20 -20.29 35.90
C VAL A 231 38.99 -20.70 37.38
N SER A 232 39.05 -21.96 37.86
CA SER A 232 39.99 -23.08 37.61
C SER A 232 39.62 -24.33 38.46
N SER A 233 39.91 -25.51 37.90
CA SER A 233 40.42 -26.77 38.54
C SER A 233 39.52 -27.53 39.54
N SER A 234 39.53 -28.86 39.69
CA SER A 234 40.51 -29.91 39.38
C SER A 234 39.81 -31.27 39.15
N THR A 235 40.56 -32.19 38.53
CA THR A 235 40.56 -33.67 38.62
C THR A 235 39.63 -34.34 39.64
#